data_AF-A0AB38G617-F1
#
_entry.id   AF-A0AB38G617-F1
#
_cell.length_a   1.000
_cell.length_b   1.000
_cell.length_c   1.000
_cell.angle_alpha   90.00
_cell.angle_beta   90.00
_cell.angle_gamma   90.00
#
_symmetry.space_group_name_H-M   'P 1'
#
loop_
_entity.id
_entity.type
_entity.pdbx_description
1 polymer ?
#
loop_
_entity_poly.entity_id
_entity_poly.type
_entity_poly.pdbx_seq_one_letter_code
_entity_poly.pdbx_strand_id
1 'polypeptide(L)'
;MKKVILGSITLLSVVTLAACSSNSKTASSSASSSASTSQSSTTASSSKKVDNSAYDSVIKELNETLNPENDSNMTIKIENNVSDDNFPDGHNVISILLSDEAASGMKEVIEAVDSNTADDSQELVLKAWRQSVSDIAKKLPDDTTTISVKYKLDANQYRVVALSSKNEDIIPVTVD
;
A
#
# COMPACT_ATOMS: atom_id res chain seq x y z
N MET A 1 -10.04 33.32 44.40
CA MET A 1 -10.96 32.96 45.50
C MET A 1 -11.22 31.45 45.46
N LYS A 2 -11.48 30.88 46.64
CA LYS A 2 -11.82 29.48 46.98
C LYS A 2 -12.70 28.78 45.92
N LYS A 3 -12.27 27.66 45.32
CA LYS A 3 -12.48 26.24 45.73
C LYS A 3 -13.94 25.74 45.69
N VAL A 4 -14.28 24.96 44.65
CA VAL A 4 -15.34 23.91 44.54
C VAL A 4 -14.90 22.95 43.39
N ILE A 5 -15.32 21.68 43.25
CA ILE A 5 -15.04 20.51 44.11
C ILE A 5 -15.07 19.19 43.26
N LEU A 6 -14.92 18.01 43.90
CA LEU A 6 -15.07 16.64 43.37
C LEU A 6 -16.39 16.40 42.59
N GLY A 7 -16.55 15.42 41.69
CA GLY A 7 -15.67 14.33 41.22
C GLY A 7 -16.50 13.09 40.84
N SER A 8 -15.95 12.12 40.11
CA SER A 8 -16.48 10.75 39.98
C SER A 8 -15.41 9.78 39.49
N ILE A 9 -15.39 8.59 40.10
CA ILE A 9 -14.46 7.50 39.80
C ILE A 9 -15.26 6.39 39.13
N THR A 10 -14.76 5.86 38.01
CA THR A 10 -15.09 4.50 37.56
C THR A 10 -13.81 3.76 37.18
N LEU A 11 -13.77 2.49 37.56
CA LEU A 11 -12.60 1.64 37.67
C LEU A 11 -12.58 0.57 36.58
N LEU A 12 -11.36 0.10 36.26
CA LEU A 12 -11.05 -1.19 35.60
C LEU A 12 -11.58 -1.35 34.14
N SER A 13 -10.84 -1.97 33.22
CA SER A 13 -10.06 -3.20 33.43
C SER A 13 -8.81 -3.25 32.55
N VAL A 14 -7.67 -3.63 33.14
CA VAL A 14 -6.51 -4.13 32.42
C VAL A 14 -6.63 -5.64 32.26
N VAL A 15 -6.57 -6.14 31.02
CA VAL A 15 -6.50 -7.59 30.75
C VAL A 15 -5.07 -7.93 30.35
N THR A 16 -4.32 -8.53 31.27
CA THR A 16 -3.00 -9.09 30.97
C THR A 16 -3.14 -10.55 30.54
N LEU A 17 -2.82 -10.86 29.29
CA LEU A 17 -2.67 -12.26 28.85
C LEU A 17 -1.31 -12.78 29.30
N ALA A 18 -1.30 -13.54 30.39
CA ALA A 18 -0.19 -14.40 30.75
C ALA A 18 -0.45 -15.81 30.20
N ALA A 19 0.43 -16.29 29.33
CA ALA A 19 0.44 -17.68 28.85
C ALA A 19 1.87 -18.25 28.92
N CYS A 20 2.27 -18.66 30.13
CA CYS A 20 3.48 -19.45 30.37
C CYS A 20 3.10 -20.80 30.99
N SER A 21 3.21 -21.86 30.20
CA SER A 21 3.35 -23.26 30.64
C SER A 21 3.94 -24.06 29.47
N SER A 22 4.90 -24.98 29.62
CA SER A 22 5.40 -25.64 30.82
C SER A 22 6.93 -25.73 30.86
N ASN A 23 7.47 -25.96 32.06
CA ASN A 23 8.89 -26.12 32.36
C ASN A 23 9.33 -27.60 32.35
N SER A 24 10.46 -27.93 31.71
CA SER A 24 11.45 -28.88 32.25
C SER A 24 12.76 -28.90 31.43
N LYS A 25 13.90 -28.95 32.13
CA LYS A 25 15.25 -29.11 31.55
C LYS A 25 15.70 -30.60 31.55
N THR A 26 16.77 -30.85 30.79
CA THR A 26 17.79 -31.90 31.03
C THR A 26 17.55 -33.30 30.44
N ALA A 27 17.97 -33.42 29.17
CA ALA A 27 19.02 -34.31 28.67
C ALA A 27 19.00 -35.84 28.88
N SER A 28 19.11 -36.51 27.71
CA SER A 28 19.93 -37.69 27.43
C SER A 28 19.45 -39.10 27.86
N SER A 29 18.95 -39.88 26.88
CA SER A 29 19.73 -41.03 26.37
C SER A 29 19.11 -41.67 25.11
N SER A 30 19.87 -41.66 24.01
CA SER A 30 20.01 -42.70 22.95
C SER A 30 18.80 -43.37 22.24
N ALA A 31 18.92 -43.37 20.90
CA ALA A 31 18.62 -44.48 19.97
C ALA A 31 17.20 -44.66 19.35
N SER A 32 17.06 -44.06 18.16
CA SER A 32 16.67 -44.73 16.89
C SER A 32 15.20 -44.95 16.47
N SER A 33 14.98 -44.48 15.23
CA SER A 33 14.11 -44.98 14.14
C SER A 33 12.59 -44.70 14.10
N SER A 34 12.19 -43.97 13.04
CA SER A 34 10.94 -44.07 12.24
C SER A 34 9.60 -43.79 12.96
N ALA A 35 8.66 -42.95 12.53
CA ALA A 35 8.34 -42.12 11.36
C ALA A 35 7.22 -41.13 11.86
N SER A 36 6.78 -40.05 11.21
CA SER A 36 6.61 -39.78 9.78
C SER A 36 6.89 -38.31 9.43
N THR A 37 7.24 -38.11 8.16
CA THR A 37 7.49 -36.82 7.53
C THR A 37 6.21 -36.04 7.22
N SER A 38 6.24 -34.75 7.52
CA SER A 38 5.60 -33.71 6.68
C SER A 38 6.60 -32.59 6.48
N GLN A 39 7.69 -32.96 5.80
CA GLN A 39 8.72 -32.03 5.36
C GLN A 39 8.11 -31.17 4.25
N SER A 40 7.54 -30.03 4.64
CA SER A 40 7.25 -28.96 3.69
C SER A 40 8.58 -28.48 3.15
N SER A 41 9.02 -29.12 2.07
CA SER A 41 10.16 -28.68 1.28
C SER A 41 9.82 -27.30 0.75
N THR A 42 10.35 -26.26 1.41
CA THR A 42 10.59 -24.98 0.77
C THR A 42 11.55 -25.27 -0.38
N THR A 43 10.98 -25.61 -1.54
CA THR A 43 11.68 -25.48 -2.80
C THR A 43 12.10 -24.02 -2.86
N ALA A 44 13.39 -23.78 -2.63
CA ALA A 44 14.03 -22.54 -3.01
C ALA A 44 13.99 -22.49 -4.54
N SER A 45 12.80 -22.20 -5.05
CA SER A 45 12.54 -21.94 -6.45
C SER A 45 13.45 -20.78 -6.80
N SER A 46 14.43 -21.03 -7.66
CA SER A 46 15.30 -20.00 -8.21
C SER A 46 14.37 -19.00 -8.88
N SER A 47 14.08 -17.90 -8.17
CA SER A 47 13.02 -16.98 -8.54
C SER A 47 13.40 -16.30 -9.83
N LYS A 48 12.95 -16.90 -10.95
CA LYS A 48 13.12 -16.37 -12.30
C LYS A 48 12.55 -14.96 -12.25
N LYS A 49 13.44 -13.96 -12.38
CA LYS A 49 13.05 -12.56 -12.35
C LYS A 49 11.89 -12.38 -13.33
N VAL A 50 10.76 -11.88 -12.83
CA VAL A 50 9.61 -11.59 -13.68
C VAL A 50 10.04 -10.58 -14.74
N ASP A 51 9.68 -10.88 -15.99
CA ASP A 51 9.90 -9.96 -17.10
C ASP A 51 8.73 -8.97 -17.12
N ASN A 52 9.07 -7.70 -16.92
CA ASN A 52 8.13 -6.59 -16.84
C ASN A 52 8.38 -5.58 -17.98
N SER A 53 9.18 -5.94 -18.99
CA SER A 53 9.57 -5.06 -20.11
C SER A 53 8.39 -4.52 -20.92
N ALA A 54 7.25 -5.23 -20.93
CA ALA A 54 6.00 -4.77 -21.52
C ALA A 54 5.48 -3.45 -20.90
N TYR A 55 5.90 -3.10 -19.68
CA TYR A 55 5.51 -1.88 -18.98
C TYR A 55 6.53 -0.74 -19.11
N ASP A 56 7.69 -0.95 -19.74
CA ASP A 56 8.78 0.04 -19.78
C ASP A 56 8.33 1.38 -20.40
N SER A 57 7.52 1.35 -21.46
CA SER A 57 6.97 2.57 -22.08
C SER A 57 6.00 3.31 -21.16
N VAL A 58 5.21 2.58 -20.36
CA VAL A 58 4.24 3.15 -19.41
C VAL A 58 4.98 3.74 -18.21
N ILE A 59 5.98 3.04 -17.67
CA ILE A 59 6.84 3.56 -16.58
C ILE A 59 7.55 4.84 -17.02
N LYS A 60 8.09 4.87 -18.23
CA LYS A 60 8.74 6.06 -18.79
C LYS A 60 7.77 7.24 -18.87
N GLU A 61 6.57 7.03 -19.41
CA GLU A 61 5.57 8.09 -19.52
C GLU A 61 5.05 8.57 -18.15
N LEU A 62 4.86 7.67 -17.19
CA LEU A 62 4.53 8.02 -15.80
C LEU A 62 5.61 8.89 -15.16
N ASN A 63 6.89 8.55 -15.35
CA ASN A 63 8.00 9.33 -14.81
C ASN A 63 8.07 10.71 -15.49
N GLU A 64 8.02 10.79 -16.82
CA GLU A 64 8.05 12.06 -17.56
C GLU A 64 6.84 12.97 -17.28
N THR A 65 5.67 12.39 -16.97
CA THR A 65 4.43 13.16 -16.72
C THR A 65 4.26 13.58 -15.26
N LEU A 66 4.52 12.69 -14.31
CA LEU A 66 4.26 12.91 -12.88
C LEU A 66 5.50 13.35 -12.10
N ASN A 67 6.70 13.15 -12.67
CA ASN A 67 7.98 13.54 -12.07
C ASN A 67 8.98 14.07 -13.13
N PRO A 68 8.63 15.15 -13.87
CA PRO A 68 9.45 15.67 -14.96
C PRO A 68 10.85 16.12 -14.52
N GLU A 69 11.01 16.54 -13.25
CA GLU A 69 12.30 16.93 -12.66
C GLU A 69 13.12 15.73 -12.14
N ASN A 70 12.57 14.51 -12.22
CA ASN A 70 13.16 13.26 -11.72
C ASN A 70 13.60 13.35 -10.23
N ASP A 71 12.72 13.89 -9.40
CA ASP A 71 12.83 13.95 -7.93
C ASP A 71 12.83 12.53 -7.32
N SER A 72 13.70 12.29 -6.33
CA SER A 72 13.71 11.07 -5.52
C SER A 72 12.42 10.82 -4.74
N ASN A 73 11.62 11.87 -4.51
CA ASN A 73 10.37 11.84 -3.75
C ASN A 73 9.22 11.08 -4.45
N MET A 74 9.43 10.58 -5.67
CA MET A 74 8.51 9.66 -6.35
C MET A 74 9.24 8.41 -6.85
N THR A 75 8.87 7.25 -6.32
CA THR A 75 9.42 5.95 -6.74
C THR A 75 8.37 5.09 -7.43
N ILE A 76 8.65 4.62 -8.65
CA ILE A 76 7.80 3.67 -9.38
C ILE A 76 8.32 2.24 -9.17
N LYS A 77 7.43 1.29 -8.86
CA LYS A 77 7.72 -0.15 -8.74
C LYS A 77 6.61 -0.97 -9.38
N ILE A 78 6.94 -2.16 -9.86
CA ILE A 78 5.93 -3.14 -10.28
C ILE A 78 5.83 -4.21 -9.20
N GLU A 79 4.63 -4.38 -8.67
CA GLU A 79 4.24 -5.45 -7.76
C GLU A 79 3.52 -6.51 -8.62
N ASN A 80 4.06 -7.72 -8.72
CA ASN A 80 3.52 -8.78 -9.58
C ASN A 80 2.66 -9.76 -8.77
N ASN A 81 1.57 -10.25 -9.37
CA ASN A 81 0.65 -11.23 -8.76
C ASN A 81 0.05 -10.75 -7.42
N VAL A 82 -0.41 -9.49 -7.39
CA VAL A 82 -1.18 -8.90 -6.30
C VAL A 82 -2.63 -9.36 -6.42
N SER A 83 -3.16 -9.98 -5.37
CA SER A 83 -4.56 -10.41 -5.26
C SER A 83 -5.31 -9.45 -4.32
N ASP A 84 -6.45 -8.95 -4.77
CA ASP A 84 -7.35 -8.08 -4.03
C ASP A 84 -8.82 -8.34 -4.40
N ASP A 85 -9.75 -7.56 -3.84
CA ASP A 85 -11.19 -7.73 -4.04
C ASP A 85 -11.65 -7.48 -5.49
N ASN A 86 -10.88 -6.72 -6.29
CA ASN A 86 -11.14 -6.48 -7.71
C ASN A 86 -10.52 -7.58 -8.59
N PHE A 87 -9.37 -8.11 -8.20
CA PHE A 87 -8.59 -9.10 -8.95
C PHE A 87 -8.18 -10.30 -8.07
N PRO A 88 -9.13 -11.18 -7.69
CA PRO A 88 -8.85 -12.28 -6.77
C PRO A 88 -7.85 -13.30 -7.32
N ASP A 89 -7.87 -13.54 -8.64
CA ASP A 89 -6.93 -14.44 -9.33
C ASP A 89 -5.50 -13.88 -9.44
N GLY A 90 -5.28 -12.63 -9.04
CA GLY A 90 -4.00 -11.94 -9.11
C GLY A 90 -3.81 -11.09 -10.37
N HIS A 91 -3.21 -9.92 -10.21
CA HIS A 91 -2.85 -9.00 -11.29
C HIS A 91 -1.50 -8.32 -11.04
N ASN A 92 -1.03 -7.47 -11.96
CA ASN A 92 0.14 -6.63 -11.74
C ASN A 92 -0.28 -5.22 -11.33
N VAL A 93 0.47 -4.59 -10.43
CA VAL A 93 0.25 -3.21 -9.99
C VAL A 93 1.51 -2.38 -10.26
N ILE A 94 1.40 -1.36 -11.10
CA ILE A 94 2.41 -0.31 -11.22
C ILE A 94 2.18 0.67 -10.06
N SER A 95 2.91 0.47 -8.97
CA SER A 95 2.82 1.28 -7.75
C SER A 95 3.78 2.47 -7.79
N ILE A 96 3.20 3.66 -7.75
CA ILE A 96 3.89 4.95 -7.64
C ILE A 96 3.79 5.36 -6.17
N LEU A 97 4.92 5.31 -5.45
CA LEU A 97 5.03 5.72 -4.07
C LEU A 97 5.56 7.16 -3.99
N LEU A 98 4.74 8.06 -3.44
CA LEU A 98 5.18 9.39 -3.03
C LEU A 98 5.84 9.33 -1.65
N SER A 99 6.93 10.07 -1.45
CA SER A 99 7.59 10.27 -0.15
C SER A 99 7.84 11.76 0.13
N ASP A 100 8.25 12.05 1.37
CA ASP A 100 8.80 13.34 1.80
C ASP A 100 7.94 14.56 1.38
N GLU A 101 8.47 15.52 0.62
CA GLU A 101 7.70 16.71 0.20
C GLU A 101 6.52 16.35 -0.71
N ALA A 102 6.68 15.41 -1.65
CA ALA A 102 5.62 15.00 -2.56
C ALA A 102 4.46 14.29 -1.84
N ALA A 103 4.79 13.44 -0.84
CA ALA A 103 3.79 12.84 0.04
C ALA A 103 3.08 13.89 0.90
N SER A 104 3.82 14.87 1.42
CA SER A 104 3.28 15.91 2.31
C SER A 104 2.31 16.82 1.58
N GLY A 105 2.67 17.31 0.39
CA GLY A 105 1.79 18.15 -0.43
C GLY A 105 0.54 17.41 -0.92
N MET A 106 0.68 16.15 -1.37
CA MET A 106 -0.48 15.35 -1.78
C MET A 106 -1.38 14.98 -0.60
N LYS A 107 -0.81 14.79 0.60
CA LYS A 107 -1.58 14.57 1.83
C LYS A 107 -2.42 15.81 2.19
N GLU A 108 -1.84 17.01 2.13
CA GLU A 108 -2.57 18.27 2.41
C GLU A 108 -3.77 18.45 1.47
N VAL A 109 -3.57 18.22 0.17
CA VAL A 109 -4.65 18.25 -0.83
C VAL A 109 -5.75 17.22 -0.50
N ILE A 110 -5.37 15.98 -0.18
CA ILE A 110 -6.34 14.92 0.15
C ILE A 110 -7.08 15.19 1.46
N GLU A 111 -6.41 15.71 2.49
CA GLU A 111 -7.06 16.06 3.76
C GLU A 111 -8.04 17.24 3.60
N ALA A 112 -7.72 18.23 2.75
CA ALA A 112 -8.63 19.32 2.42
C ALA A 112 -9.88 18.83 1.64
N VAL A 113 -9.70 17.90 0.70
CA VAL A 113 -10.81 17.27 -0.04
C VAL A 113 -11.68 16.43 0.91
N ASP A 114 -11.09 15.53 1.70
CA ASP A 114 -11.82 14.67 2.65
C ASP A 114 -12.63 15.46 3.69
N SER A 115 -12.18 16.67 4.03
CA SER A 115 -12.83 17.56 5.01
C SER A 115 -13.77 18.59 4.38
N ASN A 116 -13.97 18.56 3.06
CA ASN A 116 -14.77 19.53 2.29
C ASN A 116 -14.28 20.99 2.50
N THR A 117 -12.97 21.19 2.64
CA THR A 117 -12.33 22.51 2.76
C THR A 117 -11.31 22.78 1.64
N ALA A 118 -11.29 21.95 0.60
CA ALA A 118 -10.44 22.17 -0.56
C ALA A 118 -10.78 23.49 -1.26
N ASP A 119 -9.77 24.16 -1.81
CA ASP A 119 -9.96 25.22 -2.80
C ASP A 119 -9.86 24.66 -4.24
N ASP A 120 -10.36 25.45 -5.21
CA ASP A 120 -10.34 25.12 -6.65
C ASP A 120 -8.96 24.67 -7.15
N SER A 121 -7.87 25.15 -6.54
CA SER A 121 -6.49 24.79 -6.94
C SER A 121 -6.09 23.42 -6.40
N GLN A 122 -6.46 23.10 -5.16
CA GLN A 122 -6.24 21.78 -4.56
C GLN A 122 -7.05 20.70 -5.28
N GLU A 123 -8.33 20.97 -5.58
CA GLU A 123 -9.17 20.08 -6.39
C GLU A 123 -8.58 19.86 -7.80
N LEU A 124 -8.15 20.95 -8.45
CA LEU A 124 -7.54 20.90 -9.78
C LEU A 124 -6.23 20.09 -9.79
N VAL A 125 -5.39 20.21 -8.75
CA VAL A 125 -4.16 19.41 -8.61
C VAL A 125 -4.49 17.92 -8.48
N LEU A 126 -5.44 17.55 -7.61
CA LEU A 126 -5.84 16.15 -7.44
C LEU A 126 -6.44 15.58 -8.72
N LYS A 127 -7.34 16.33 -9.35
CA LYS A 127 -7.97 15.97 -10.62
C LYS A 127 -6.95 15.79 -11.74
N ALA A 128 -5.97 16.69 -11.86
CA ALA A 128 -4.91 16.59 -12.86
C ALA A 128 -4.07 15.31 -12.65
N TRP A 129 -3.67 15.01 -11.41
CA TRP A 129 -2.97 13.77 -11.09
C TRP A 129 -3.76 12.51 -11.45
N ARG A 130 -5.03 12.44 -11.04
CA ARG A 130 -5.90 11.29 -11.37
C ARG A 130 -6.13 11.16 -12.88
N GLN A 131 -6.34 12.28 -13.59
CA GLN A 131 -6.52 12.29 -15.03
C GLN A 131 -5.26 11.80 -15.77
N SER A 132 -4.07 12.26 -15.39
CA SER A 132 -2.80 11.77 -15.96
C SER A 132 -2.62 10.27 -15.72
N VAL A 133 -2.96 9.76 -14.53
CA VAL A 133 -2.92 8.32 -14.23
C VAL A 133 -3.93 7.54 -15.11
N SER A 134 -5.16 8.03 -15.24
CA SER A 134 -6.20 7.47 -16.12
C SER A 134 -5.75 7.38 -17.58
N ASP A 135 -5.22 8.48 -18.13
CA ASP A 135 -4.84 8.56 -19.54
C ASP A 135 -3.60 7.73 -19.88
N ILE A 136 -2.71 7.53 -18.91
CA ILE A 136 -1.56 6.62 -19.05
C ILE A 136 -1.99 5.16 -18.82
N ALA A 137 -2.94 4.88 -17.92
CA ALA A 137 -3.46 3.53 -17.69
C ALA A 137 -4.14 2.95 -18.94
N LYS A 138 -4.84 3.77 -19.73
CA LYS A 138 -5.43 3.38 -21.04
C LYS A 138 -4.40 2.86 -22.06
N LYS A 139 -3.09 3.06 -21.81
CA LYS A 139 -1.97 2.58 -22.64
C LYS A 139 -1.34 1.28 -22.14
N LEU A 140 -1.85 0.70 -21.04
CA LEU A 140 -1.34 -0.56 -20.50
C LEU A 140 -1.42 -1.69 -21.54
N PRO A 141 -0.42 -2.60 -21.57
CA PRO A 141 -0.36 -3.69 -22.54
C PRO A 141 -1.48 -4.73 -22.33
N ASP A 142 -2.00 -4.84 -21.11
CA ASP A 142 -3.06 -5.76 -20.71
C ASP A 142 -4.20 -5.05 -19.96
N ASP A 143 -5.32 -5.74 -19.85
CA ASP A 143 -6.60 -5.20 -19.37
C ASP A 143 -6.78 -5.37 -17.84
N THR A 144 -5.85 -6.06 -17.18
CA THR A 144 -5.90 -6.44 -15.75
C THR A 144 -4.96 -5.61 -14.88
N THR A 145 -3.88 -5.08 -15.43
CA THR A 145 -2.91 -4.28 -14.69
C THR A 145 -3.52 -2.96 -14.23
N THR A 146 -3.13 -2.53 -13.03
CA THR A 146 -3.52 -1.23 -12.47
C THR A 146 -2.30 -0.32 -12.28
N ILE A 147 -2.53 0.99 -12.34
CA ILE A 147 -1.58 2.02 -11.91
C ILE A 147 -2.13 2.63 -10.62
N SER A 148 -1.33 2.57 -9.54
CA SER A 148 -1.71 3.03 -8.20
C SER A 148 -0.76 4.12 -7.73
N VAL A 149 -1.27 5.34 -7.48
CA VAL A 149 -0.52 6.39 -6.77
C VAL A 149 -0.87 6.33 -5.30
N LYS A 150 0.14 6.15 -4.44
CA LYS A 150 -0.03 6.00 -3.00
C LYS A 150 1.02 6.76 -2.20
N TYR A 151 0.65 7.26 -1.03
CA TYR A 151 1.59 7.73 0.00
C TYR A 151 1.42 6.91 1.28
N LYS A 152 2.47 6.87 2.10
CA LYS A 152 2.46 6.09 3.35
C LYS A 152 1.77 6.87 4.47
N LEU A 153 0.83 6.23 5.15
CA LEU A 153 0.23 6.75 6.40
C LEU A 153 1.05 6.27 7.60
N ASP A 154 1.29 4.96 7.65
CA ASP A 154 1.89 4.27 8.79
C ASP A 154 2.67 3.03 8.33
N ALA A 155 3.28 2.28 9.25
CA ALA A 155 3.88 0.98 8.91
C ALA A 155 2.86 0.05 8.23
N ASN A 156 3.14 -0.31 6.97
CA ASN A 156 2.29 -1.13 6.09
C ASN A 156 0.88 -0.56 5.81
N GLN A 157 0.65 0.74 6.05
CA GLN A 157 -0.60 1.42 5.74
C GLN A 157 -0.35 2.55 4.74
N TYR A 158 -1.17 2.61 3.70
CA TYR A 158 -1.03 3.54 2.58
C TYR A 158 -2.37 4.19 2.27
N ARG A 159 -2.35 5.49 1.95
CA ARG A 159 -3.48 6.16 1.29
C ARG A 159 -3.28 6.05 -0.21
N VAL A 160 -4.26 5.49 -0.91
CA VAL A 160 -4.30 5.51 -2.38
C VAL A 160 -4.99 6.80 -2.83
N VAL A 161 -4.37 7.50 -3.78
CA VAL A 161 -4.75 8.82 -4.27
C VAL A 161 -5.39 8.71 -5.65
N ALA A 162 -4.84 7.84 -6.49
CA ALA A 162 -5.33 7.49 -7.82
C ALA A 162 -5.17 5.97 -8.02
N LEU A 163 -6.16 5.35 -8.66
CA LEU A 163 -6.12 3.94 -9.03
C LEU A 163 -6.91 3.76 -10.33
N SER A 164 -6.21 3.46 -11.41
CA SER A 164 -6.80 3.27 -12.73
C SER A 164 -6.28 1.99 -13.37
N SER A 165 -7.16 1.25 -14.01
CA SER A 165 -6.83 0.22 -14.99
C SER A 165 -6.92 0.81 -16.40
N LYS A 166 -6.66 -0.01 -17.41
CA LYS A 166 -6.86 0.37 -18.81
C LYS A 166 -8.31 0.71 -19.18
N ASN A 167 -9.27 0.09 -18.49
CA ASN A 167 -10.69 0.11 -18.85
C ASN A 167 -11.56 0.91 -17.88
N GLU A 168 -11.06 1.18 -16.66
CA GLU A 168 -11.83 1.76 -15.56
C GLU A 168 -10.94 2.56 -14.60
N ASP A 169 -11.42 3.72 -14.18
CA ASP A 169 -10.88 4.52 -13.08
C ASP A 169 -11.52 4.08 -11.76
N ILE A 170 -10.88 3.11 -11.08
CA ILE A 170 -11.36 2.51 -9.82
C ILE A 170 -11.46 3.58 -8.71
N ILE A 171 -10.58 4.59 -8.73
CA ILE A 171 -10.78 5.87 -8.03
C ILE A 171 -11.16 6.93 -9.08
N PRO A 172 -12.36 7.54 -9.00
CA PRO A 172 -12.82 8.52 -9.98
C PRO A 172 -11.87 9.71 -10.16
N VAL A 173 -11.68 10.13 -11.40
CA VAL A 173 -10.90 11.33 -11.74
C VAL A 173 -11.55 12.63 -11.27
N THR A 174 -12.85 12.62 -10.99
CA THR A 174 -13.54 13.76 -10.36
C THR A 174 -13.21 13.85 -8.88
N VAL A 175 -13.37 15.07 -8.38
CA VAL A 175 -13.40 15.43 -6.97
C VAL A 175 -14.78 16.05 -6.79
N ASP A 176 -15.55 15.54 -5.82
CA ASP A 176 -16.96 15.87 -5.59
C ASP A 176 -17.11 16.61 -4.24
#